data_AF-A0A349TC01-F1
#
_entry.id   AF-A0A349TC01-F1
#
_cell.length_a   1.000
_cell.length_b   1.000
_cell.length_c   1.000
_cell.angle_alpha   90.00
_cell.angle_beta   90.00
_cell.angle_gamma   90.00
#
_symmetry.space_group_name_H-M   'P 1'
#
loop_
_entity.id
_entity.type
_entity.pdbx_description
1 polymer ?
#
loop_
_entity_poly.entity_id
_entity_poly.type
_entity_poly.pdbx_seq_one_letter_code
_entity_poly.pdbx_strand_id
1 'polypeptide(L)'
;MTAALPLSALHASHAGTWHRRPDRDTEVISKGDAIMAAADTPLLLLNAPLVASRLGYPDLSGLDLLELFAFVHPALFCVPTPRGLAHALDIEAPNGDEQVPEFLQRAAGA
;
A
#
# COMPACT_ATOMS: atom_id res chain seq x y z
N MET A 1 -1.93 -19.57 1.90
CA MET A 1 -1.50 -18.49 0.99
C MET A 1 -2.72 -17.63 0.74
N THR A 2 -2.74 -16.42 1.27
CA THR A 2 -3.84 -15.50 1.05
C THR A 2 -3.72 -14.92 -0.35
N ALA A 3 -4.77 -15.05 -1.16
CA ALA A 3 -4.77 -14.56 -2.53
C ALA A 3 -4.72 -13.03 -2.53
N ALA A 4 -3.94 -12.44 -3.45
CA ALA A 4 -3.89 -11.00 -3.63
C ALA A 4 -5.28 -10.47 -4.03
N LEU A 5 -5.79 -9.46 -3.32
CA LEU A 5 -7.04 -8.82 -3.70
C LEU A 5 -6.88 -8.07 -5.03
N PRO A 6 -7.89 -8.12 -5.94
CA PRO A 6 -7.84 -7.46 -7.25
C PRO A 6 -8.13 -5.96 -7.13
N LEU A 7 -7.42 -5.26 -6.24
CA LEU A 7 -7.50 -3.82 -6.01
C LEU A 7 -6.17 -3.17 -6.41
N SER A 8 -6.23 -1.96 -6.97
CA SER A 8 -5.03 -1.20 -7.27
C SER A 8 -4.27 -0.86 -5.99
N ALA A 9 -2.94 -0.91 -6.01
CA ALA A 9 -2.09 -0.62 -4.86
C ALA A 9 -0.96 0.33 -5.26
N LEU A 10 -0.62 1.26 -4.35
CA LEU A 10 0.40 2.28 -4.60
C LEU A 10 1.37 2.37 -3.43
N HIS A 11 2.66 2.43 -3.77
CA HIS A 11 3.74 2.69 -2.84
C HIS A 11 4.56 3.88 -3.32
N ALA A 12 4.83 4.83 -2.43
CA ALA A 12 5.72 5.96 -2.70
C ALA A 12 6.79 6.03 -1.62
N SER A 13 8.05 5.99 -2.03
CA SER A 13 9.21 6.10 -1.14
C SER A 13 10.12 7.25 -1.61
N HIS A 14 11.30 7.40 -0.99
CA HIS A 14 12.31 8.33 -1.50
C HIS A 14 12.97 7.81 -2.79
N ALA A 15 12.95 6.49 -3.02
CA ALA A 15 13.62 5.85 -4.14
C ALA A 15 12.75 5.78 -5.40
N GLY A 16 11.43 5.95 -5.28
CA GLY A 16 10.53 5.91 -6.43
C GLY A 16 9.05 5.86 -6.06
N THR A 17 8.23 5.59 -7.06
CA THR A 17 6.79 5.38 -6.92
C THR A 17 6.39 4.17 -7.77
N TRP A 18 5.68 3.25 -7.15
CA TRP A 18 5.30 1.97 -7.74
C TRP A 18 3.80 1.80 -7.64
N HIS A 19 3.18 1.40 -8.74
CA HIS A 19 1.76 1.15 -8.83
C HIS A 19 1.52 -0.24 -9.41
N ARG A 20 0.60 -0.96 -8.80
CA ARG A 20 0.15 -2.26 -9.28
C ARG A 20 -1.35 -2.19 -9.50
N ARG A 21 -1.77 -2.39 -10.75
CA ARG A 21 -3.18 -2.51 -11.12
C ARG A 21 -3.72 -3.92 -10.75
N PRO A 22 -5.04 -4.14 -10.72
CA PRO A 22 -5.61 -5.46 -10.53
C PRO A 22 -5.03 -6.44 -11.57
N ASP A 23 -4.61 -7.61 -11.11
CA ASP A 23 -4.14 -8.72 -11.94
C ASP A 23 -2.98 -8.38 -12.91
N ARG A 24 -2.21 -7.32 -12.61
CA ARG A 24 -1.05 -6.89 -13.40
C ARG A 24 0.19 -6.80 -12.54
N ASP A 25 1.35 -6.77 -13.19
CA ASP A 25 2.63 -6.57 -12.52
C ASP A 25 2.80 -5.15 -11.98
N THR A 26 3.72 -5.01 -11.03
CA THR A 26 4.08 -3.71 -10.47
C THR A 26 4.88 -2.91 -11.48
N GLU A 27 4.48 -1.66 -11.72
CA GLU A 27 5.15 -0.74 -12.62
C GLU A 27 5.73 0.43 -11.83
N VAL A 28 6.91 0.92 -12.24
CA VAL A 28 7.43 2.22 -11.79
C VAL A 28 6.67 3.31 -12.54
N ILE A 29 6.14 4.28 -11.82
CA ILE A 29 5.39 5.39 -12.40
C ILE A 29 5.91 6.74 -11.93
N SER A 30 5.57 7.81 -12.65
CA SER A 30 5.89 9.16 -12.22
C SER A 30 4.99 9.59 -11.05
N LYS A 31 5.41 10.64 -10.32
CA LYS A 31 4.55 11.27 -9.30
C LYS A 31 3.23 11.79 -9.89
N GLY A 32 3.26 12.34 -11.10
CA GLY A 32 2.07 12.84 -11.78
C GLY A 32 1.08 11.70 -12.08
N ASP A 33 1.59 10.57 -12.60
CA ASP A 33 0.77 9.39 -12.87
C ASP A 33 0.18 8.80 -11.58
N ALA A 34 0.92 8.84 -10.47
CA ALA A 34 0.46 8.36 -9.18
C ALA A 34 -0.69 9.21 -8.63
N ILE A 35 -0.59 10.54 -8.76
CA ILE A 35 -1.67 11.46 -8.40
C ILE A 35 -2.89 11.23 -9.29
N MET A 36 -2.70 11.06 -10.60
CA MET A 36 -3.80 10.74 -11.52
C MET A 36 -4.47 9.40 -11.16
N ALA A 37 -3.70 8.36 -10.84
CA ALA A 37 -4.23 7.07 -10.42
C ALA A 37 -5.05 7.18 -9.13
N ALA A 38 -4.56 7.95 -8.14
CA ALA A 38 -5.24 8.17 -6.88
C ALA A 38 -6.54 8.98 -7.01
N ALA A 39 -6.63 9.86 -8.00
CA ALA A 39 -7.83 10.64 -8.29
C ALA A 39 -8.90 9.82 -9.04
N ASP A 40 -8.50 8.80 -9.80
CA ASP A 40 -9.40 8.01 -10.65
C ASP A 40 -10.06 6.85 -9.89
N THR A 41 -9.30 6.11 -9.09
CA THR A 41 -9.80 4.93 -8.35
C THR A 41 -9.20 4.89 -6.95
N PRO A 42 -9.95 4.40 -5.93
CA PRO A 42 -9.36 4.09 -4.63
C PRO A 42 -8.18 3.13 -4.77
N LEU A 43 -7.10 3.43 -4.05
CA LEU A 43 -5.86 2.65 -4.01
C LEU A 43 -5.69 2.03 -2.63
N LEU A 44 -5.22 0.78 -2.57
CA LEU A 44 -4.62 0.22 -1.37
C LEU A 44 -3.35 1.00 -1.03
N LEU A 45 -3.29 1.51 0.19
CA LEU A 45 -2.19 2.30 0.71
C LEU A 45 -1.74 1.74 2.05
N LEU A 46 -0.52 2.09 2.44
CA LEU A 46 -0.04 1.92 3.81
C LEU A 46 0.45 3.28 4.29
N ASN A 47 -0.18 3.82 5.33
CA ASN A 47 0.15 5.16 5.84
C ASN A 47 -0.07 6.22 4.76
N ALA A 48 -1.33 6.44 4.38
CA ALA A 48 -1.76 7.43 3.41
C ALA A 48 -1.17 8.84 3.67
N PRO A 49 -1.05 9.34 4.92
CA PRO A 49 -0.37 10.61 5.17
C PRO A 49 1.10 10.64 4.75
N LEU A 50 1.84 9.53 4.93
CA LEU A 50 3.21 9.40 4.44
C LEU A 50 3.25 9.41 2.92
N VAL A 51 2.37 8.65 2.25
CA VAL A 51 2.29 8.59 0.79
C VAL A 51 1.92 9.97 0.22
N ALA A 52 0.94 10.65 0.80
CA ALA A 52 0.53 12.02 0.49
C ALA A 52 1.74 12.99 0.49
N SER A 53 2.53 12.94 1.57
CA SER A 53 3.74 13.74 1.71
C SER A 53 4.78 13.45 0.63
N ARG A 54 4.96 12.17 0.24
CA ARG A 54 5.91 11.76 -0.82
C ARG A 54 5.51 12.29 -2.20
N LEU A 55 4.21 12.28 -2.47
CA LEU A 55 3.64 12.76 -3.73
C LEU A 55 3.51 14.28 -3.78
N GLY A 56 3.48 14.95 -2.62
CA GLY A 56 3.13 16.37 -2.54
C GLY A 56 1.63 16.62 -2.76
N TYR A 57 0.80 15.64 -2.39
CA TYR A 57 -0.65 15.63 -2.59
C TYR A 57 -1.34 15.43 -1.23
N PRO A 58 -1.60 16.51 -0.47
CA PRO A 58 -1.88 16.46 0.98
C PRO A 58 -3.20 15.79 1.37
N ASP A 59 -4.17 15.73 0.48
CA ASP A 59 -5.51 15.15 0.73
C ASP A 59 -5.67 13.80 0.00
N LEU A 60 -4.62 12.98 0.00
CA LEU A 60 -4.66 11.65 -0.60
C LEU A 60 -5.66 10.76 0.14
N SER A 61 -6.73 10.39 -0.54
CA SER A 61 -7.70 9.41 -0.08
C SER A 61 -7.38 8.02 -0.65
N GLY A 62 -7.62 6.98 0.13
CA GLY A 62 -7.39 5.59 -0.28
C GLY A 62 -7.81 4.61 0.81
N LEU A 63 -7.64 3.32 0.50
CA LEU A 63 -7.91 2.22 1.41
C LEU A 63 -6.63 1.96 2.23
N ASP A 64 -6.50 2.60 3.40
CA ASP A 64 -5.31 2.47 4.24
C ASP A 64 -5.35 1.18 5.07
N LEU A 65 -4.33 0.33 4.89
CA LEU A 65 -4.23 -0.94 5.60
C LEU A 65 -3.95 -0.78 7.10
N LEU A 66 -3.40 0.35 7.55
CA LEU A 66 -3.23 0.61 8.98
C LEU A 66 -4.56 0.96 9.65
N GLU A 67 -5.45 1.66 8.94
CA GLU A 67 -6.82 1.91 9.42
C GLU A 67 -7.62 0.61 9.47
N LEU A 68 -7.54 -0.21 8.41
CA LEU A 68 -8.16 -1.53 8.38
C LEU A 68 -7.62 -2.43 9.50
N PHE A 69 -6.30 -2.49 9.67
CA PHE A 69 -5.66 -3.27 10.73
C PHE A 69 -6.16 -2.83 12.11
N ALA A 70 -6.17 -1.52 12.41
CA ALA A 70 -6.64 -1.01 13.68
C ALA A 70 -8.11 -1.34 13.97
N PHE A 71 -8.94 -1.40 12.91
CA PHE A 71 -10.35 -1.78 13.01
C PHE A 71 -10.55 -3.28 13.27
N VAL A 72 -9.86 -4.14 12.53
CA VAL A 72 -10.00 -5.60 12.59
C VAL A 72 -9.28 -6.21 13.79
N HIS A 73 -8.16 -5.62 14.20
CA HIS A 73 -7.25 -6.12 15.23
C HIS A 73 -7.14 -5.13 16.41
N PRO A 74 -8.19 -4.98 17.22
CA PRO A 74 -8.20 -4.01 18.30
C PRO A 74 -7.12 -4.33 19.35
N ALA A 75 -6.45 -3.28 19.83
CA ALA A 75 -5.39 -3.35 20.85
C ALA A 75 -4.16 -4.18 20.47
N LEU A 76 -3.93 -4.45 19.18
CA LEU A 76 -2.68 -5.05 18.70
C LEU A 76 -1.71 -3.99 18.17
N PHE A 77 -0.43 -4.18 18.45
CA PHE A 77 0.63 -3.28 18.00
C PHE A 77 1.08 -3.64 16.59
N CYS A 78 1.16 -2.63 15.71
CA CYS A 78 1.71 -2.76 14.37
C CYS A 78 2.67 -1.58 14.10
N VAL A 79 3.89 -1.89 13.67
CA VAL A 79 4.80 -0.87 13.15
C VAL A 79 4.27 -0.40 11.79
N PRO A 80 4.12 0.91 11.51
CA PRO A 80 3.46 1.43 10.31
C PRO A 80 4.35 1.39 9.06
N THR A 81 4.90 0.20 8.76
CA THR A 81 5.78 -0.07 7.62
C THR A 81 5.39 -1.41 6.99
N PRO A 82 5.73 -1.68 5.71
CA PRO A 82 5.36 -2.95 5.07
C PRO A 82 5.87 -4.17 5.84
N ARG A 83 7.12 -4.12 6.32
CA ARG A 83 7.69 -5.19 7.18
C ARG A 83 7.00 -5.28 8.53
N GLY A 84 6.62 -4.15 9.11
CA GLY A 84 5.88 -4.07 10.37
C GLY A 84 4.50 -4.71 10.28
N LEU A 85 3.75 -4.40 9.22
CA LEU A 85 2.46 -5.00 8.94
C LEU A 85 2.59 -6.49 8.62
N ALA A 86 3.60 -6.89 7.84
CA ALA A 86 3.87 -8.29 7.55
C ALA A 86 4.10 -9.11 8.83
N HIS A 87 4.87 -8.57 9.77
CA HIS A 87 5.09 -9.18 11.08
C HIS A 87 3.81 -9.25 11.91
N ALA A 88 2.99 -8.19 11.91
CA ALA A 88 1.73 -8.17 12.66
C ALA A 88 0.68 -9.16 12.12
N LEU A 89 0.69 -9.42 10.81
CA LEU A 89 -0.21 -10.36 10.11
C LEU A 89 0.37 -11.77 9.97
N ASP A 90 1.60 -12.02 10.43
CA ASP A 90 2.33 -13.29 10.26
C ASP A 90 2.40 -13.76 8.77
N ILE A 91 2.73 -12.84 7.87
CA ILE A 91 2.93 -13.11 6.43
C ILE A 91 4.33 -12.72 5.96
N GLU A 92 4.73 -13.23 4.80
CA GLU A 92 6.01 -12.89 4.20
C GLU A 92 6.10 -11.39 3.86
N ALA A 93 7.18 -10.74 4.29
CA ALA A 93 7.43 -9.34 4.04
C ALA A 93 7.97 -9.10 2.60
N PRO A 94 7.73 -7.93 1.99
CA PRO A 94 8.31 -7.60 0.70
C PRO A 94 9.83 -7.41 0.85
N ASN A 95 10.59 -7.87 -0.15
CA ASN A 95 12.06 -7.77 -0.16
C ASN A 95 12.59 -6.43 -0.70
N GLY A 96 11.72 -5.61 -1.28
CA GLY A 96 12.06 -4.32 -1.90
C GLY A 96 10.83 -3.45 -2.13
N ASP A 97 11.04 -2.18 -2.46
CA ASP A 97 9.98 -1.20 -2.68
C ASP A 97 9.06 -1.62 -3.86
N GLU A 98 9.61 -2.25 -4.89
CA GLU A 98 8.88 -2.75 -6.07
C GLU A 98 7.91 -3.90 -5.75
N GLN A 99 8.12 -4.58 -4.62
CA GLN A 99 7.25 -5.66 -4.15
C GLN A 99 6.17 -5.16 -3.19
N VAL A 100 6.27 -3.91 -2.71
CA VAL A 100 5.31 -3.38 -1.74
C VAL A 100 3.88 -3.36 -2.29
N PRO A 101 3.58 -2.89 -3.52
CA PRO A 101 2.20 -2.90 -4.02
C PRO A 101 1.55 -4.29 -4.07
N GLU A 102 2.28 -5.32 -4.50
CA GLU A 102 1.79 -6.70 -4.46
C GLU A 102 1.59 -7.17 -3.02
N PHE A 103 2.54 -6.86 -2.14
CA PHE A 103 2.40 -7.14 -0.71
C PHE A 103 1.13 -6.50 -0.12
N LEU A 104 0.79 -5.25 -0.47
CA LEU A 104 -0.43 -4.59 0.01
C LEU A 104 -1.69 -5.36 -0.44
N GLN A 105 -1.74 -5.84 -1.69
CA GLN A 105 -2.87 -6.66 -2.18
C GLN A 105 -3.04 -7.96 -1.39
N ARG A 106 -1.93 -8.60 -0.99
CA ARG A 106 -1.96 -9.82 -0.17
C ARG A 106 -2.34 -9.52 1.28
N ALA A 107 -1.73 -8.50 1.87
CA ALA A 107 -1.95 -8.10 3.26
C ALA A 107 -3.39 -7.66 3.51
N ALA A 108 -4.04 -7.02 2.53
CA ALA A 108 -5.44 -6.61 2.61
C ALA A 108 -6.42 -7.79 2.74
N GLY A 109 -6.04 -8.99 2.28
CA GLY A 109 -6.87 -10.19 2.36
C GLY A 109 -6.55 -11.11 3.54
N ALA A 110 -5.49 -10.81 4.31
CA ALA A 110 -4.95 -11.64 5.40
C ALA A 110 -5.79 -11.58 6.69
#